data_AF-A0A2S0M131-F1
#
_entry.id   AF-A0A2S0M131-F1
#
_cell.length_a   1.000
_cell.length_b   1.000
_cell.length_c   1.000
_cell.angle_alpha   90.00
_cell.angle_beta   90.00
_cell.angle_gamma   90.00
#
_symmetry.space_group_name_H-M   'P 1'
#
loop_
_entity.id
_entity.type
_entity.pdbx_description
1 polymer ?
#
loop_
_entity_poly.entity_id
_entity_poly.type
_entity_poly.pdbx_seq_one_letter_code
_entity_poly.pdbx_strand_id
1 'polypeptide(L)'
;MIGTAVVTIICLLAVFLALHRLMTMRTAGPYAHHLSASLLCFGLGKLARTPVVSDEWIDGWFHSWSGVWNVTDYSGMTLGAVGAIFLVHAVAGIFGRPFRKLLLVGSIGAVVVGMAVTFALSPVPHAPTAFMSQDFDMTGWFAIYWLIYLLCLGSSSATVAGLAGRAAAVFRPGVPRIAVASVSASGLFGSAYVAHKVVNLTVEYFNVWPWYSAHAPQISLATLACAILSGATGLLLMLGAAVGRRVGRYRLLRDRIQEWQDSHAHAPDVFLDEALIPSGSSWSLWRSTRDPVVAHRMLVELADSKA
;
A
#
# COMPACT_ATOMS: atom_id res chain seq x y z
N MET A 1 -10.53 6.08 22.09
CA MET A 1 -11.40 4.95 21.69
C MET A 1 -11.82 5.00 20.23
N ILE A 2 -12.48 6.06 19.74
CA ILE A 2 -12.96 6.13 18.33
C ILE A 2 -11.81 6.00 17.30
N GLY A 3 -10.68 6.69 17.51
CA GLY A 3 -9.52 6.60 16.61
C GLY A 3 -8.93 5.20 16.52
N THR A 4 -8.79 4.50 17.65
CA THR A 4 -8.29 3.12 17.71
C THR A 4 -9.21 2.16 16.96
N ALA A 5 -10.53 2.29 17.13
CA ALA A 5 -11.51 1.47 16.43
C ALA A 5 -11.44 1.67 14.90
N VAL A 6 -11.37 2.93 14.44
CA VAL A 6 -11.25 3.25 13.01
C VAL A 6 -9.98 2.66 12.40
N VAL A 7 -8.82 2.83 13.06
CA VAL A 7 -7.55 2.27 12.59
C VAL A 7 -7.62 0.74 12.53
N THR A 8 -8.22 0.10 13.54
CA THR A 8 -8.39 -1.36 13.58
C THR A 8 -9.23 -1.85 12.41
N ILE A 9 -10.38 -1.20 12.16
CA ILE A 9 -11.26 -1.54 11.03
C ILE A 9 -10.52 -1.39 9.70
N ILE A 10 -9.79 -0.30 9.49
CA ILE A 10 -9.00 -0.08 8.28
C ILE A 10 -7.96 -1.19 8.10
N CYS A 11 -7.27 -1.60 9.17
CA CYS A 11 -6.27 -2.65 9.09
C CYS A 11 -6.89 -4.03 8.83
N LEU A 12 -8.02 -4.35 9.46
CA LEU A 12 -8.78 -5.57 9.20
C LEU A 12 -9.26 -5.63 7.74
N LEU A 13 -9.78 -4.51 7.21
CA LEU A 13 -10.15 -4.40 5.80
C LEU A 13 -8.95 -4.59 4.88
N ALA A 14 -7.80 -4.00 5.22
CA ALA A 14 -6.56 -4.18 4.46
C ALA A 14 -6.12 -5.65 4.43
N VAL A 15 -6.13 -6.34 5.57
CA VAL A 15 -5.81 -7.77 5.69
C VAL A 15 -6.80 -8.62 4.90
N PHE A 16 -8.11 -8.39 5.05
CA PHE A 16 -9.15 -9.10 4.32
C PHE A 16 -8.99 -8.95 2.81
N LEU A 17 -8.81 -7.70 2.33
CA LEU A 17 -8.58 -7.43 0.91
C LEU A 17 -7.29 -8.07 0.39
N ALA A 18 -6.22 -8.05 1.19
CA ALA A 18 -4.96 -8.68 0.82
C ALA A 18 -5.11 -10.20 0.68
N LEU A 19 -5.72 -10.88 1.65
CA LEU A 19 -5.98 -12.32 1.63
C LEU A 19 -6.90 -12.70 0.47
N HIS A 20 -8.02 -11.99 0.32
CA HIS A 20 -8.95 -12.22 -0.78
C HIS A 20 -8.23 -12.10 -2.13
N ARG A 21 -7.39 -11.08 -2.32
CA ARG A 21 -6.60 -10.92 -3.55
C ARG A 21 -5.57 -12.04 -3.73
N LEU A 22 -4.85 -12.44 -2.68
CA LEU A 22 -3.87 -13.54 -2.76
C LEU A 22 -4.54 -14.87 -3.12
N MET A 23 -5.77 -15.11 -2.66
CA MET A 23 -6.53 -16.33 -2.95
C MET A 23 -7.18 -16.33 -4.35
N THR A 24 -7.66 -15.17 -4.82
CA THR A 24 -8.43 -15.05 -6.07
C THR A 24 -7.60 -14.70 -7.29
N MET A 25 -6.43 -14.06 -7.12
CA MET A 25 -5.55 -13.71 -8.22
C MET A 25 -4.71 -14.92 -8.66
N ARG A 26 -5.33 -15.84 -9.42
CA ARG A 26 -4.58 -16.88 -10.15
C ARG A 26 -3.92 -16.36 -11.44
N THR A 27 -4.37 -15.20 -11.94
CA THR A 27 -4.00 -14.66 -13.27
C THR A 27 -3.54 -13.20 -13.25
N ALA A 28 -3.54 -12.51 -12.11
CA ALA A 28 -3.01 -11.16 -12.04
C ALA A 28 -1.47 -11.20 -12.06
N GLY A 29 -0.84 -10.29 -12.81
CA GLY A 29 0.61 -10.30 -13.01
C GLY A 29 1.43 -10.36 -11.71
N PRO A 30 2.71 -10.80 -11.78
CA PRO A 30 3.53 -11.19 -10.63
C PRO A 30 3.65 -10.10 -9.52
N TYR A 31 3.54 -8.83 -9.88
CA TYR A 31 3.67 -7.71 -8.95
C TYR A 31 2.42 -7.44 -8.11
N ALA A 32 1.25 -7.93 -8.54
CA ALA A 32 0.01 -7.83 -7.77
C ALA A 32 0.12 -8.64 -6.46
N HIS A 33 0.80 -9.79 -6.49
CA HIS A 33 1.07 -10.59 -5.30
C HIS A 33 1.98 -9.85 -4.31
N HIS A 34 3.04 -9.19 -4.77
CA HIS A 34 3.92 -8.41 -3.91
C HIS A 34 3.20 -7.22 -3.27
N LEU A 35 2.33 -6.53 -4.02
CA LEU A 35 1.53 -5.44 -3.46
C LEU A 35 0.53 -5.95 -2.40
N SER A 36 -0.11 -7.09 -2.65
CA SER A 36 -1.00 -7.73 -1.68
C SER A 36 -0.24 -8.22 -0.43
N ALA A 37 0.95 -8.79 -0.59
CA ALA A 37 1.80 -9.18 0.53
C ALA A 37 2.25 -7.96 1.35
N SER A 38 2.63 -6.86 0.70
CA SER A 38 2.94 -5.60 1.38
C SER A 38 1.75 -5.09 2.20
N LEU A 39 0.54 -5.08 1.62
CA LEU A 39 -0.69 -4.68 2.32
C LEU A 39 -1.00 -5.59 3.51
N LEU A 40 -0.83 -6.90 3.34
CA LEU A 40 -1.01 -7.88 4.41
C LEU A 40 -0.04 -7.62 5.57
N CYS A 41 1.24 -7.44 5.27
CA CYS A 41 2.28 -7.18 6.26
C CYS A 41 2.04 -5.86 7.00
N PHE A 42 1.68 -4.77 6.33
CA PHE A 42 1.36 -3.51 7.00
C PHE A 42 0.07 -3.61 7.84
N GLY A 43 -0.96 -4.29 7.33
CA GLY A 43 -2.22 -4.49 8.05
C GLY A 43 -2.03 -5.33 9.32
N LEU A 44 -1.42 -6.50 9.19
CA LEU A 44 -1.10 -7.36 10.34
C LEU A 44 -0.12 -6.68 11.29
N GLY A 45 0.91 -6.02 10.75
CA GLY A 45 1.90 -5.33 11.55
C GLY A 45 1.31 -4.20 12.37
N LYS A 46 0.32 -3.46 11.84
CA LYS A 46 -0.38 -2.44 12.60
C LYS A 46 -1.37 -3.02 13.60
N LEU A 47 -2.06 -4.11 13.26
CA LEU A 47 -2.94 -4.83 14.19
C LEU A 47 -2.16 -5.38 15.39
N ALA A 48 -0.97 -5.92 15.16
CA ALA A 48 -0.07 -6.39 16.20
C ALA A 48 0.35 -5.28 17.18
N ARG A 49 0.25 -4.00 16.79
CA ARG A 49 0.63 -2.83 17.62
C ARG A 49 -0.59 -2.02 18.04
N THR A 50 -1.67 -2.72 18.39
CA THR A 50 -2.92 -2.08 18.81
C THR A 50 -3.01 -2.11 20.34
N PRO A 51 -2.74 -0.97 21.02
CA PRO A 51 -2.30 -0.94 22.43
C PRO A 51 -3.20 -1.64 23.45
N VAL A 52 -4.51 -1.77 23.19
CA VAL A 52 -5.42 -2.46 24.14
C VAL A 52 -5.39 -3.98 23.98
N VAL A 53 -5.16 -4.49 22.76
CA VAL A 53 -5.20 -5.94 22.48
C VAL A 53 -3.81 -6.54 22.59
N SER A 54 -2.79 -5.81 22.13
CA SER A 54 -1.40 -6.27 22.16
C SER A 54 -0.82 -6.30 23.57
N ASP A 55 -0.94 -5.18 24.29
CA ASP A 55 -0.13 -4.92 25.47
C ASP A 55 -0.72 -5.61 26.72
N GLU A 56 -2.06 -5.62 26.85
CA GLU A 56 -2.73 -6.18 28.03
C GLU A 56 -2.97 -7.70 27.95
N TRP A 57 -3.25 -8.23 26.76
CA TRP A 57 -3.69 -9.62 26.61
C TRP A 57 -2.62 -10.51 25.97
N ILE A 58 -2.10 -10.10 24.81
CA ILE A 58 -1.21 -10.96 24.01
C ILE A 58 0.18 -10.99 24.62
N ASP A 59 0.78 -9.84 24.93
CA ASP A 59 2.14 -9.81 25.49
C ASP A 59 2.19 -10.37 26.92
N GLY A 60 1.17 -10.11 27.74
CA GLY A 60 1.06 -10.73 29.07
C GLY A 60 0.96 -12.25 29.00
N TRP A 61 0.13 -12.79 28.10
CA TRP A 61 0.03 -14.23 27.88
C TRP A 61 1.33 -14.82 27.32
N PHE A 62 1.95 -14.18 26.32
CA PHE A 62 3.18 -14.66 25.70
C PHE A 62 4.35 -14.62 26.68
N HIS A 63 4.44 -13.58 27.50
CA HIS A 63 5.44 -13.47 28.56
C HIS A 63 5.28 -14.60 29.59
N SER A 64 4.04 -14.93 29.99
CA SER A 64 3.79 -15.99 30.97
C SER A 64 4.37 -17.35 30.56
N TRP A 65 4.53 -17.60 29.26
CA TRP A 65 5.10 -18.83 28.72
C TRP A 65 6.57 -18.70 28.31
N SER A 66 6.97 -17.59 27.70
CA SER A 66 8.30 -17.41 27.09
C SER A 66 9.29 -16.62 27.94
N GLY A 67 8.82 -15.87 28.93
CA GLY A 67 9.62 -14.91 29.70
C GLY A 67 9.98 -13.63 28.92
N VAL A 68 9.47 -13.45 27.70
CA VAL A 68 9.81 -12.32 26.81
C VAL A 68 8.66 -11.33 26.72
N TRP A 69 8.95 -10.04 26.89
CA TRP A 69 8.00 -8.94 26.71
C TRP A 69 8.03 -8.36 25.29
N ASN A 70 6.96 -7.66 24.91
CA ASN A 70 6.86 -6.81 23.71
C ASN A 70 7.05 -7.55 22.37
N VAL A 71 6.63 -8.81 22.32
CA VAL A 71 6.72 -9.65 21.12
C VAL A 71 5.76 -9.14 20.04
N THR A 72 4.64 -8.56 20.46
CA THR A 72 3.66 -7.96 19.55
C THR A 72 4.24 -6.76 18.79
N ASP A 73 4.92 -5.86 19.49
CA ASP A 73 5.59 -4.70 18.90
C ASP A 73 6.77 -5.10 18.01
N TYR A 74 7.58 -6.08 18.45
CA TYR A 74 8.63 -6.69 17.64
C TYR A 74 8.07 -7.25 16.32
N SER A 75 7.00 -8.05 16.42
CA SER A 75 6.33 -8.65 15.27
C SER A 75 5.76 -7.59 14.35
N GLY A 76 5.16 -6.55 14.92
CA GLY A 76 4.59 -5.43 14.18
C GLY A 76 5.61 -4.65 13.37
N MET A 77 6.76 -4.31 13.98
CA MET A 77 7.84 -3.61 13.28
C MET A 77 8.51 -4.50 12.24
N THR A 78 8.73 -5.78 12.54
CA THR A 78 9.31 -6.75 11.60
C THR A 78 8.42 -6.93 10.38
N LEU A 79 7.11 -7.10 10.59
CA LEU A 79 6.12 -7.15 9.50
C LEU A 79 6.10 -5.85 8.70
N GLY A 80 6.21 -4.68 9.35
CA GLY A 80 6.34 -3.40 8.66
C GLY A 80 7.57 -3.34 7.74
N ALA A 81 8.73 -3.79 8.22
CA ALA A 81 9.97 -3.81 7.43
C ALA A 81 9.87 -4.79 6.25
N VAL A 82 9.33 -5.99 6.47
CA VAL A 82 9.08 -6.98 5.40
C VAL A 82 8.07 -6.43 4.38
N GLY A 83 7.01 -5.77 4.83
CA GLY A 83 6.02 -5.10 3.99
C GLY A 83 6.65 -4.04 3.08
N ALA A 84 7.63 -3.28 3.60
CA ALA A 84 8.40 -2.30 2.83
C ALA A 84 9.27 -2.96 1.76
N ILE A 85 9.91 -4.10 2.05
CA ILE A 85 10.68 -4.86 1.05
C ILE A 85 9.76 -5.34 -0.09
N PHE A 86 8.58 -5.90 0.24
CA PHE A 86 7.61 -6.29 -0.78
C PHE A 86 7.15 -5.09 -1.62
N LEU A 87 6.97 -3.92 -1.00
CA LEU A 87 6.61 -2.71 -1.70
C LEU A 87 7.68 -2.28 -2.72
N VAL A 88 8.96 -2.31 -2.32
CA VAL A 88 10.09 -2.04 -3.24
C VAL A 88 10.02 -2.93 -4.47
N HIS A 89 9.81 -4.24 -4.28
CA HIS A 89 9.73 -5.21 -5.37
C HIS A 89 8.50 -5.00 -6.25
N ALA A 90 7.34 -4.70 -5.65
CA ALA A 90 6.11 -4.40 -6.37
C ALA A 90 6.27 -3.15 -7.25
N VAL A 91 6.77 -2.06 -6.66
CA VAL A 91 6.93 -0.77 -7.35
C VAL A 91 7.99 -0.88 -8.45
N ALA A 92 9.14 -1.47 -8.16
CA ALA A 92 10.19 -1.68 -9.16
C ALA A 92 9.69 -2.53 -10.33
N GLY A 93 8.93 -3.59 -10.05
CA GLY A 93 8.28 -4.41 -11.06
C GLY A 93 7.27 -3.66 -11.93
N ILE A 94 6.38 -2.87 -11.31
CA ILE A 94 5.39 -2.03 -12.01
C ILE A 94 6.07 -1.04 -12.98
N PHE A 95 7.23 -0.51 -12.60
CA PHE A 95 8.02 0.41 -13.42
C PHE A 95 9.08 -0.28 -14.30
N GLY A 96 8.96 -1.59 -14.54
CA GLY A 96 9.79 -2.31 -15.52
C GLY A 96 11.22 -2.60 -15.08
N ARG A 97 11.50 -2.55 -13.78
CA ARG A 97 12.81 -2.85 -13.17
C ARG A 97 12.71 -3.99 -12.16
N PRO A 98 12.29 -5.21 -12.57
CA PRO A 98 12.12 -6.30 -11.63
C PRO A 98 13.44 -6.71 -10.98
N PHE A 99 13.41 -6.92 -9.65
CA PHE A 99 14.53 -7.51 -8.93
C PHE A 99 14.47 -9.04 -9.00
N ARG A 100 15.64 -9.66 -8.86
CA ARG A 100 15.76 -11.13 -8.78
C ARG A 100 15.07 -11.63 -7.51
N LYS A 101 14.30 -12.73 -7.60
CA LYS A 101 13.63 -13.36 -6.45
C LYS A 101 14.58 -13.70 -5.30
N LEU A 102 15.84 -14.04 -5.60
CA LEU A 102 16.86 -14.31 -4.58
C LEU A 102 17.15 -13.08 -3.71
N LEU A 103 17.14 -11.87 -4.28
CA LEU A 103 17.32 -10.63 -3.52
C LEU A 103 16.13 -10.38 -2.61
N LEU A 104 14.89 -10.65 -3.05
CA LEU A 104 13.70 -10.56 -2.21
C LEU A 104 13.83 -11.45 -0.96
N VAL A 105 14.09 -12.75 -1.18
CA VAL A 105 14.19 -13.74 -0.09
C VAL A 105 15.37 -13.41 0.82
N GLY A 106 16.51 -13.04 0.23
CA GLY A 106 17.71 -12.64 0.98
C GLY A 106 17.50 -11.39 1.84
N SER A 107 16.87 -10.34 1.29
CA SER A 107 16.55 -9.13 2.05
C SER A 107 15.57 -9.40 3.18
N ILE A 108 14.54 -10.22 2.96
CA ILE A 108 13.59 -10.61 4.01
C ILE A 108 14.31 -11.38 5.12
N GLY A 109 15.11 -12.40 4.76
CA GLY A 109 15.88 -13.18 5.73
C GLY A 109 16.83 -12.31 6.54
N ALA A 110 17.59 -11.43 5.88
CA ALA A 110 18.51 -10.52 6.53
C ALA A 110 17.82 -9.57 7.52
N VAL A 111 16.66 -8.99 7.15
CA VAL A 111 15.91 -8.10 8.03
C VAL A 111 15.30 -8.84 9.21
N VAL A 112 14.67 -9.99 8.98
CA VAL A 112 14.09 -10.79 10.06
C VAL A 112 15.15 -11.23 11.06
N VAL A 113 16.29 -11.75 10.58
CA VAL A 113 17.41 -12.15 11.44
C VAL A 113 18.01 -10.94 12.15
N GLY A 114 18.27 -9.84 11.43
CA GLY A 114 18.84 -8.63 12.01
C GLY A 114 17.95 -8.01 13.09
N MET A 115 16.65 -7.92 12.85
CA MET A 115 15.69 -7.43 13.84
C MET A 115 15.57 -8.40 15.03
N ALA A 116 15.56 -9.71 14.82
CA ALA A 116 15.52 -10.69 15.90
C ALA A 116 16.75 -10.60 16.82
N VAL A 117 17.95 -10.56 16.24
CA VAL A 117 19.21 -10.45 16.99
C VAL A 117 19.28 -9.14 17.75
N THR A 118 18.97 -8.01 17.10
CA THR A 118 19.05 -6.70 17.75
C THR A 118 17.98 -6.51 18.81
N PHE A 119 16.77 -7.06 18.63
CA PHE A 119 15.74 -7.11 19.66
C PHE A 119 16.21 -7.91 20.87
N ALA A 120 16.70 -9.14 20.67
CA ALA A 120 17.17 -10.01 21.75
C ALA A 120 18.36 -9.44 22.56
N LEU A 121 19.18 -8.59 21.94
CA LEU A 121 20.33 -7.93 22.58
C LEU A 121 20.00 -6.54 23.16
N SER A 122 18.78 -6.03 22.94
CA SER A 122 18.30 -4.75 23.47
C SER A 122 17.68 -4.93 24.86
N PRO A 123 17.44 -3.87 25.65
CA PRO A 123 16.75 -3.97 26.93
C PRO A 123 15.24 -4.27 26.78
N VAL A 124 14.70 -4.10 25.58
CA VAL A 124 13.27 -4.17 25.27
C VAL A 124 12.60 -5.51 25.63
N PRO A 125 13.21 -6.69 25.43
CA PRO A 125 12.57 -7.97 25.76
C PRO A 125 12.37 -8.19 27.28
N HIS A 126 13.00 -7.36 28.11
CA HIS A 126 13.15 -7.61 29.55
C HIS A 126 12.22 -6.78 30.44
N ALA A 127 11.48 -5.81 29.89
CA ALA A 127 10.51 -5.01 30.65
C ALA A 127 9.25 -4.73 29.83
N PRO A 128 8.07 -4.63 30.45
CA PRO A 128 6.84 -4.25 29.75
C PRO A 128 6.86 -2.77 29.35
N THR A 129 6.30 -2.44 28.19
CA THR A 129 6.12 -1.06 27.72
C THR A 129 4.82 -0.93 26.92
N ALA A 130 4.22 0.27 26.94
CA ALA A 130 3.20 0.64 25.96
C ALA A 130 3.80 1.40 24.76
N PHE A 131 5.00 1.98 24.93
CA PHE A 131 5.69 2.78 23.93
C PHE A 131 7.22 2.63 24.02
N MET A 132 7.78 1.67 23.25
CA MET A 132 9.22 1.34 23.29
C MET A 132 10.17 2.53 23.17
N SER A 133 9.87 3.52 22.32
CA SER A 133 10.75 4.66 22.09
C SER A 133 10.71 5.72 23.20
N GLN A 134 9.75 5.64 24.13
CA GLN A 134 9.62 6.55 25.26
C GLN A 134 10.11 5.90 26.55
N ASP A 135 9.87 4.60 26.71
CA ASP A 135 10.09 3.89 27.98
C ASP A 135 11.47 3.25 28.10
N PHE A 136 12.23 3.15 27.01
CA PHE A 136 13.59 2.60 27.02
C PHE A 136 14.64 3.62 26.58
N ASP A 137 15.74 3.68 27.32
CA ASP A 137 16.93 4.41 26.91
C ASP A 137 17.47 3.89 25.58
N MET A 138 17.95 4.81 24.74
CA MET A 138 18.49 4.50 23.42
C MET A 138 19.86 3.80 23.53
N THR A 139 19.89 2.50 23.79
CA THR A 139 21.13 1.70 23.76
C THR A 139 21.61 1.45 22.32
N GLY A 140 22.88 1.09 22.14
CA GLY A 140 23.43 0.80 20.80
C GLY A 140 22.67 -0.28 20.03
N TRP A 141 22.31 -1.39 20.67
CA TRP A 141 21.51 -2.45 20.04
C TRP A 141 20.09 -2.00 19.70
N PHE A 142 19.46 -1.22 20.57
CA PHE A 142 18.13 -0.66 20.32
C PHE A 142 18.15 0.36 19.17
N ALA A 143 19.21 1.16 19.05
CA ALA A 143 19.41 2.05 17.92
C ALA A 143 19.58 1.28 16.60
N ILE A 144 20.35 0.19 16.58
CA ILE A 144 20.50 -0.65 15.37
C ILE A 144 19.15 -1.28 14.99
N TYR A 145 18.38 -1.78 15.97
CA TYR A 145 17.03 -2.31 15.74
C TYR A 145 16.14 -1.29 15.02
N TRP A 146 16.08 -0.05 15.52
CA TRP A 146 15.36 1.05 14.88
C TRP A 146 15.90 1.41 13.51
N LEU A 147 17.23 1.44 13.35
CA LEU A 147 17.87 1.74 12.06
C LEU A 147 17.52 0.71 10.99
N ILE A 148 17.49 -0.59 11.31
CA ILE A 148 17.08 -1.63 10.36
C ILE A 148 15.66 -1.38 9.88
N TYR A 149 14.73 -1.11 10.80
CA TYR A 149 13.34 -0.81 10.49
C TYR A 149 13.21 0.46 9.63
N LEU A 150 13.88 1.54 10.03
CA LEU A 150 13.85 2.83 9.33
C LEU A 150 14.50 2.76 7.95
N LEU A 151 15.59 1.99 7.77
CA LEU A 151 16.21 1.77 6.46
C LEU A 151 15.27 1.05 5.49
N CYS A 152 14.50 0.08 5.97
CA CYS A 152 13.49 -0.59 5.14
C CYS A 152 12.39 0.38 4.69
N LEU A 153 11.85 1.17 5.62
CA LEU A 153 10.85 2.19 5.30
C LEU A 153 11.40 3.28 4.37
N GLY A 154 12.60 3.78 4.66
CA GLY A 154 13.28 4.82 3.89
C GLY A 154 13.58 4.37 2.47
N SER A 155 14.14 3.17 2.31
CA SER A 155 14.42 2.59 0.99
C SER A 155 13.15 2.39 0.16
N SER A 156 12.04 1.95 0.77
CA SER A 156 10.76 1.82 0.09
C SER A 156 10.18 3.17 -0.35
N SER A 157 10.23 4.17 0.54
CA SER A 157 9.76 5.53 0.27
C SER A 157 10.59 6.21 -0.83
N ALA A 158 11.91 6.06 -0.78
CA ALA A 158 12.84 6.57 -1.78
C ALA A 158 12.64 5.87 -3.14
N THR A 159 12.37 4.55 -3.14
CA THR A 159 12.05 3.80 -4.36
C THR A 159 10.76 4.30 -4.99
N VAL A 160 9.70 4.50 -4.19
CA VAL A 160 8.43 5.09 -4.65
C VAL A 160 8.68 6.48 -5.25
N ALA A 161 9.38 7.35 -4.52
CA ALA A 161 9.72 8.70 -4.98
C ALA A 161 10.49 8.67 -6.31
N GLY A 162 11.57 7.90 -6.39
CA GLY A 162 12.44 7.85 -7.56
C GLY A 162 11.73 7.28 -8.79
N LEU A 163 10.99 6.17 -8.64
CA LEU A 163 10.36 5.52 -9.79
C LEU A 163 9.07 6.21 -10.23
N ALA A 164 8.23 6.66 -9.29
CA ALA A 164 7.04 7.44 -9.64
C ALA A 164 7.44 8.81 -10.21
N GLY A 165 8.45 9.47 -9.66
CA GLY A 165 8.94 10.75 -10.18
C GLY A 165 9.45 10.63 -11.62
N ARG A 166 10.23 9.58 -11.93
CA ARG A 166 10.65 9.30 -13.30
C ARG A 166 9.47 9.03 -14.23
N ALA A 167 8.47 8.27 -13.79
CA ALA A 167 7.28 8.02 -14.58
C ALA A 167 6.47 9.30 -14.83
N ALA A 168 6.30 10.15 -13.81
CA ALA A 168 5.63 11.44 -13.94
C ALA A 168 6.31 12.37 -14.96
N ALA A 169 7.63 12.28 -15.11
CA ALA A 169 8.37 13.04 -16.11
C ALA A 169 8.08 12.61 -17.56
N VAL A 170 7.65 11.35 -17.78
CA VAL A 170 7.33 10.80 -19.10
C VAL A 170 5.88 11.10 -19.52
N PHE A 171 4.96 11.25 -18.57
CA PHE A 171 3.57 11.56 -18.88
C PHE A 171 3.43 12.99 -19.45
N ARG A 172 2.57 13.13 -20.48
CA ARG A 172 2.13 14.45 -20.96
C ARG A 172 1.44 15.23 -19.82
N PRO A 173 1.49 16.57 -19.84
CA PRO A 173 0.76 17.40 -18.87
C PRO A 173 -0.73 17.01 -18.81
N GLY A 174 -1.24 16.73 -17.61
CA GLY A 174 -2.61 16.29 -17.40
C GLY A 174 -2.80 15.51 -16.09
N VAL A 175 -4.03 15.08 -15.83
CA VAL A 175 -4.42 14.37 -14.60
C VAL A 175 -3.54 13.14 -14.28
N PRO A 176 -3.17 12.27 -15.25
CA PRO A 176 -2.30 11.13 -14.96
C PRO A 176 -0.92 11.53 -14.45
N ARG A 177 -0.33 12.60 -15.01
CA ARG A 177 0.96 13.13 -14.55
C ARG A 177 0.87 13.64 -13.12
N ILE A 178 -0.18 14.40 -12.80
CA ILE A 178 -0.41 14.93 -11.44
C ILE A 178 -0.59 13.77 -10.46
N ALA A 179 -1.40 12.77 -10.80
CA ALA A 179 -1.65 11.63 -9.93
C ALA A 179 -0.36 10.86 -9.58
N VAL A 180 0.48 10.58 -10.58
CA VAL A 180 1.77 9.90 -10.38
C VAL A 180 2.77 10.80 -9.66
N ALA A 181 2.78 12.12 -9.93
CA ALA A 181 3.61 13.08 -9.21
C ALA A 181 3.21 13.17 -7.72
N SER A 182 1.93 13.08 -7.39
CA SER A 182 1.46 13.05 -6.00
C SER A 182 1.90 11.77 -5.27
N VAL A 183 1.95 10.63 -5.96
CA VAL A 183 2.55 9.40 -5.41
C VAL A 183 4.06 9.58 -5.18
N SER A 184 4.77 10.25 -6.10
CA SER A 184 6.18 10.60 -5.91
C SER A 184 6.39 11.51 -4.71
N ALA A 185 5.54 12.54 -4.54
CA ALA A 185 5.58 13.44 -3.39
C ALA A 185 5.32 12.70 -2.08
N SER A 186 4.39 11.74 -2.06
CA SER A 186 4.17 10.85 -0.92
C SER A 186 5.44 10.10 -0.50
N GLY A 187 6.17 9.54 -1.48
CA GLY A 187 7.47 8.89 -1.23
C GLY A 187 8.55 9.85 -0.73
N LEU A 188 8.59 11.09 -1.24
CA LEU A 188 9.54 12.11 -0.77
C LEU A 188 9.27 12.51 0.68
N PHE A 189 8.01 12.79 1.03
CA PHE A 189 7.64 13.10 2.41
C PHE A 189 7.84 11.90 3.35
N GLY A 190 7.60 10.67 2.88
CA GLY A 190 7.93 9.45 3.62
C GLY A 190 9.44 9.33 3.89
N SER A 191 10.28 9.65 2.91
CA SER A 191 11.74 9.66 3.06
C SER A 191 12.19 10.77 4.03
N ALA A 192 11.58 11.95 3.95
CA ALA A 192 11.84 13.05 4.88
C ALA A 192 11.43 12.70 6.32
N TYR A 193 10.30 12.02 6.49
CA TYR A 193 9.86 11.49 7.79
C TYR A 193 10.88 10.51 8.38
N VAL A 194 11.40 9.59 7.56
CA VAL A 194 12.44 8.64 7.99
C VAL A 194 13.73 9.36 8.38
N ALA A 195 14.19 10.30 7.56
CA ALA A 195 15.37 11.11 7.87
C ALA A 195 15.18 11.89 9.19
N HIS A 196 14.01 12.50 9.39
CA HIS A 196 13.63 13.15 10.64
C HIS A 196 13.69 12.18 11.82
N LYS A 197 13.19 10.95 11.68
CA LYS A 197 13.27 9.94 12.75
C LYS A 197 14.70 9.54 13.09
N VAL A 198 15.57 9.39 12.09
CA VAL A 198 17.00 9.11 12.33
C VAL A 198 17.69 10.26 13.07
N VAL A 199 17.41 11.52 12.68
CA VAL A 199 17.93 12.69 13.39
C VAL A 199 17.40 12.73 14.82
N ASN A 200 16.11 12.48 15.03
CA ASN A 200 15.52 12.45 16.38
C ASN A 200 16.18 11.40 17.28
N LEU A 201 16.37 10.18 16.78
CA LEU A 201 17.08 9.12 17.52
C LEU A 201 18.51 9.55 17.89
N THR A 202 19.18 10.27 16.99
CA THR A 202 20.55 10.78 17.22
C THR A 202 20.56 11.87 18.28
N VAL A 203 19.62 12.82 18.21
CA VAL A 203 19.48 13.91 19.19
C VAL A 203 19.11 13.37 20.58
N GLU A 204 18.22 12.38 20.65
CA GLU A 204 17.86 11.70 21.90
C GLU A 204 19.06 10.94 22.49
N TYR A 205 19.83 10.23 21.65
CA TYR A 205 21.01 9.50 22.09
C TYR A 205 22.11 10.40 22.68
N PHE A 206 22.42 11.51 22.00
CA PHE A 206 23.48 12.41 22.43
C PHE A 206 23.00 13.52 23.40
N ASN A 207 21.69 13.70 23.54
CA ASN A 207 21.06 14.75 24.35
C ASN A 207 21.58 16.18 24.03
N VAL A 208 21.73 16.49 22.73
CA VAL A 208 22.44 17.71 22.27
C VAL A 208 21.53 18.85 21.76
N TRP A 209 20.22 18.65 21.59
CA TRP A 209 19.35 19.66 20.96
C TRP A 209 17.92 19.73 21.52
N PRO A 210 17.72 20.37 22.70
CA PRO A 210 16.44 20.37 23.40
C PRO A 210 15.26 20.98 22.62
N TRP A 211 15.51 22.06 21.86
CA TRP A 211 14.48 22.67 21.02
C TRP A 211 13.94 21.69 19.97
N TYR A 212 14.82 20.93 19.33
CA TYR A 212 14.44 19.97 18.29
C TYR A 212 13.61 18.84 18.91
N SER A 213 14.06 18.26 20.02
CA SER A 213 13.31 17.21 20.74
C SER A 213 11.91 17.65 21.14
N ALA A 214 11.74 18.91 21.57
CA ALA A 214 10.43 19.47 21.93
C ALA A 214 9.46 19.61 20.74
N HIS A 215 9.98 19.73 19.51
CA HIS A 215 9.18 19.90 18.28
C HIS A 215 9.16 18.65 17.39
N ALA A 216 9.92 17.61 17.74
CA ALA A 216 10.05 16.40 16.95
C ALA A 216 8.72 15.64 16.71
N PRO A 217 7.76 15.59 17.66
CA PRO A 217 6.44 15.04 17.42
C PRO A 217 5.64 15.79 16.34
N GLN A 218 5.68 17.13 16.37
CA GLN A 218 4.96 18.01 15.45
C GLN A 218 5.54 17.88 14.04
N ILE A 219 6.87 17.86 13.91
CA ILE A 219 7.55 17.65 12.63
C ILE A 219 7.22 16.25 12.07
N SER A 220 7.22 15.22 12.93
CA SER A 220 6.84 13.85 12.54
C SER A 220 5.39 13.81 12.02
N LEU A 221 4.47 14.48 12.70
CA LEU A 221 3.05 14.49 12.34
C LEU A 221 2.82 15.26 11.04
N ALA A 222 3.46 16.43 10.87
CA ALA A 222 3.35 17.24 9.66
C ALA A 222 3.89 16.49 8.43
N THR A 223 5.08 15.89 8.53
CA THR A 223 5.68 15.12 7.43
C THR A 223 4.86 13.89 7.07
N LEU A 224 4.35 13.16 8.06
CA LEU A 224 3.46 12.02 7.85
C LEU A 224 2.12 12.44 7.21
N ALA A 225 1.52 13.53 7.68
CA ALA A 225 0.29 14.07 7.11
C ALA A 225 0.48 14.47 5.64
N CYS A 226 1.57 15.16 5.31
CA CYS A 226 1.94 15.49 3.93
C CYS A 226 2.10 14.24 3.06
N ALA A 227 2.74 13.18 3.57
CA ALA A 227 2.88 11.91 2.86
C ALA A 227 1.53 11.26 2.57
N ILE A 228 0.64 11.19 3.57
CA ILE A 228 -0.70 10.60 3.45
C ILE A 228 -1.57 11.42 2.50
N LEU A 229 -1.63 12.74 2.66
CA LEU A 229 -2.44 13.63 1.82
C LEU A 229 -2.00 13.58 0.36
N SER A 230 -0.69 13.56 0.11
CA SER A 230 -0.16 13.43 -1.26
C SER A 230 -0.54 12.07 -1.87
N GLY A 231 -0.37 10.98 -1.12
CA GLY A 231 -0.74 9.64 -1.58
C GLY A 231 -2.24 9.51 -1.84
N ALA A 232 -3.07 10.02 -0.92
CA ALA A 232 -4.53 10.05 -1.05
C ALA A 232 -4.97 10.87 -2.26
N THR A 233 -4.35 12.03 -2.51
CA THR A 233 -4.62 12.85 -3.69
C THR A 233 -4.32 12.07 -4.98
N GLY A 234 -3.16 11.42 -5.05
CA GLY A 234 -2.80 10.57 -6.19
C GLY A 234 -3.81 9.45 -6.43
N LEU A 235 -4.18 8.73 -5.37
CA LEU A 235 -5.17 7.66 -5.40
C LEU A 235 -6.55 8.16 -5.87
N LEU A 236 -7.04 9.26 -5.30
CA LEU A 236 -8.34 9.84 -5.64
C LEU A 236 -8.40 10.29 -7.09
N LEU A 237 -7.32 10.88 -7.62
CA LEU A 237 -7.25 11.24 -9.04
C LEU A 237 -7.28 10.02 -9.96
N MET A 238 -6.55 8.94 -9.62
CA MET A 238 -6.58 7.70 -10.40
C MET A 238 -7.94 7.02 -10.33
N LEU A 239 -8.55 6.95 -9.14
CA LEU A 239 -9.88 6.39 -8.93
C LEU A 239 -10.94 7.21 -9.67
N GLY A 240 -10.89 8.53 -9.56
CA GLY A 240 -11.79 9.44 -10.27
C GLY A 240 -11.72 9.25 -11.79
N ALA A 241 -10.51 9.12 -12.34
CA ALA A 241 -10.34 8.85 -13.77
C ALA A 241 -10.86 7.45 -14.16
N ALA A 242 -10.64 6.42 -13.33
CA ALA A 242 -11.13 5.07 -13.59
C ALA A 242 -12.66 4.97 -13.52
N VAL A 243 -13.26 5.57 -12.50
CA VAL A 243 -14.72 5.66 -12.32
C VAL A 243 -15.33 6.48 -13.44
N GLY A 244 -14.75 7.63 -13.80
CA GLY A 244 -15.20 8.47 -14.91
C GLY A 244 -15.24 7.72 -16.24
N ARG A 245 -14.17 6.98 -16.58
CA ARG A 245 -14.14 6.11 -17.77
C ARG A 245 -15.20 5.00 -17.72
N ARG A 246 -15.48 4.47 -16.53
CA ARG A 246 -16.47 3.40 -16.36
C ARG A 246 -17.90 3.91 -16.48
N VAL A 247 -18.20 5.07 -15.88
CA VAL A 247 -19.48 5.76 -16.00
C VAL A 247 -19.71 6.23 -17.45
N GLY A 248 -18.68 6.74 -18.13
CA GLY A 248 -18.76 7.10 -19.55
C GLY A 248 -19.12 5.89 -20.43
N ARG A 249 -18.44 4.75 -20.23
CA ARG A 249 -18.78 3.48 -20.90
C ARG A 249 -20.20 3.02 -20.57
N TYR A 250 -20.64 3.13 -19.31
CA TYR A 250 -22.00 2.77 -18.93
C TYR A 250 -23.04 3.62 -19.66
N ARG A 251 -22.87 4.94 -19.71
CA ARG A 251 -23.77 5.85 -20.43
C ARG A 251 -23.82 5.50 -21.92
N LEU A 252 -22.66 5.31 -22.52
CA LEU A 252 -22.55 4.94 -23.93
C LEU A 252 -23.25 3.62 -24.24
N LEU A 253 -23.03 2.58 -23.42
CA LEU A 253 -23.73 1.30 -23.56
C LEU A 253 -25.23 1.48 -23.38
N ARG A 254 -25.68 2.17 -22.33
CA ARG A 254 -27.11 2.40 -22.05
C ARG A 254 -27.81 3.14 -23.19
N ASP A 255 -27.17 4.17 -23.74
CA ASP A 255 -27.80 5.05 -24.73
C ASP A 255 -27.79 4.42 -26.15
N ARG A 256 -26.92 3.43 -26.41
CA ARG A 256 -26.73 2.82 -27.74
C ARG A 256 -27.12 1.34 -27.82
N ILE A 257 -27.45 0.67 -26.71
CA ILE A 257 -27.79 -0.76 -26.71
C ILE A 257 -29.04 -1.05 -27.55
N GLN A 258 -30.04 -0.17 -27.50
CA GLN A 258 -31.29 -0.35 -28.26
C GLN A 258 -31.02 -0.24 -29.77
N GLU A 259 -30.30 0.80 -30.20
CA GLU A 259 -29.90 0.98 -31.60
C GLU A 259 -29.06 -0.20 -32.12
N TRP A 260 -28.21 -0.76 -31.26
CA TRP A 260 -27.40 -1.92 -31.60
C TRP A 260 -28.27 -3.17 -31.74
N GLN A 261 -29.19 -3.43 -30.78
CA GLN A 261 -30.13 -4.55 -30.85
C GLN A 261 -31.01 -4.49 -32.11
N ASP A 262 -31.50 -3.29 -32.44
CA ASP A 262 -32.31 -3.06 -33.63
C ASP A 262 -31.48 -3.28 -34.91
N SER A 263 -30.26 -2.74 -34.99
CA SER A 263 -29.37 -2.94 -36.15
C SER A 263 -29.01 -4.42 -36.32
N HIS A 264 -28.74 -5.12 -35.22
CA HIS A 264 -28.35 -6.52 -35.21
C HIS A 264 -29.49 -7.45 -35.64
N ALA A 265 -30.74 -7.10 -35.31
CA ALA A 265 -31.91 -7.84 -35.81
C ALA A 265 -32.09 -7.76 -37.34
N HIS A 266 -31.53 -6.74 -37.99
CA HIS A 266 -31.67 -6.51 -39.43
C HIS A 266 -30.44 -6.93 -40.26
N ALA A 267 -29.29 -7.19 -39.63
CA ALA A 267 -28.04 -7.60 -40.30
C ALA A 267 -27.26 -8.63 -39.45
N PRO A 268 -27.62 -9.92 -39.50
CA PRO A 268 -27.09 -10.95 -38.61
C PRO A 268 -25.66 -11.46 -38.95
N ASP A 269 -25.04 -10.99 -40.03
CA ASP A 269 -23.80 -11.56 -40.55
C ASP A 269 -22.50 -11.12 -39.83
N VAL A 270 -22.59 -10.20 -38.85
CA VAL A 270 -21.43 -9.71 -38.07
C VAL A 270 -21.58 -10.12 -36.60
N PHE A 271 -20.80 -11.11 -36.17
CA PHE A 271 -20.93 -11.73 -34.85
C PHE A 271 -20.01 -11.11 -33.78
N LEU A 272 -20.62 -10.69 -32.67
CA LEU A 272 -20.01 -10.75 -31.34
C LEU A 272 -20.08 -12.18 -30.81
N ASP A 273 -19.10 -12.57 -30.00
CA ASP A 273 -19.19 -13.78 -29.17
C ASP A 273 -20.41 -13.61 -28.24
N GLU A 274 -21.38 -14.53 -28.27
CA GLU A 274 -22.66 -14.40 -27.52
C GLU A 274 -22.45 -14.12 -26.03
N ALA A 275 -21.31 -14.58 -25.48
CA ALA A 275 -20.90 -14.34 -24.10
C ALA A 275 -20.67 -12.86 -23.74
N LEU A 276 -20.47 -11.98 -24.74
CA LEU A 276 -20.17 -10.56 -24.57
C LEU A 276 -21.39 -9.65 -24.76
N ILE A 277 -22.51 -10.19 -25.22
CA ILE A 277 -23.73 -9.44 -25.53
C ILE A 277 -24.46 -9.07 -24.22
N PRO A 278 -24.61 -7.77 -23.88
CA PRO A 278 -25.35 -7.38 -22.69
C PRO A 278 -26.84 -7.66 -22.87
N SER A 279 -27.50 -8.24 -21.86
CA SER A 279 -28.94 -8.54 -21.88
C SER A 279 -29.86 -7.30 -21.80
N GLY A 280 -29.34 -6.09 -22.01
CA GLY A 280 -30.06 -4.83 -21.92
C GLY A 280 -30.38 -4.35 -20.50
N SER A 281 -30.33 -5.22 -19.48
CA SER A 281 -30.58 -4.81 -18.08
C SER A 281 -29.49 -3.85 -17.56
N SER A 282 -29.88 -2.84 -16.76
CA SER A 282 -28.95 -1.86 -16.16
C SER A 282 -27.78 -2.52 -15.42
N TRP A 283 -28.03 -3.65 -14.74
CA TRP A 283 -26.98 -4.39 -14.05
C TRP A 283 -26.04 -5.14 -15.00
N SER A 284 -26.55 -5.75 -16.07
CA SER A 284 -25.73 -6.36 -17.11
C SER A 284 -24.85 -5.32 -17.79
N LEU A 285 -25.41 -4.17 -18.20
CA LEU A 285 -24.66 -3.08 -18.82
C LEU A 285 -23.56 -2.57 -17.89
N TRP A 286 -23.85 -2.38 -16.60
CA TRP A 286 -22.85 -1.98 -15.61
C TRP A 286 -21.75 -3.02 -15.42
N ARG A 287 -22.08 -4.31 -15.47
CA ARG A 287 -21.10 -5.39 -15.40
C ARG A 287 -20.21 -5.42 -16.64
N SER A 288 -20.79 -5.25 -17.83
CA SER A 288 -20.08 -5.20 -19.11
C SER A 288 -19.09 -4.04 -19.21
N THR A 289 -19.29 -2.93 -18.49
CA THR A 289 -18.30 -1.83 -18.43
C THR A 289 -16.92 -2.22 -17.88
N ARG A 290 -16.80 -3.40 -17.23
CA ARG A 290 -15.50 -3.91 -16.78
C ARG A 290 -14.59 -4.26 -17.96
N ASP A 291 -15.17 -4.66 -19.09
CA ASP A 291 -14.45 -4.99 -20.30
C ASP A 291 -14.48 -3.79 -21.30
N PRO A 292 -13.33 -3.16 -21.60
CA PRO A 292 -13.29 -2.08 -22.60
C PRO A 292 -13.57 -2.56 -24.02
N VAL A 293 -13.36 -3.84 -24.34
CA VAL A 293 -13.56 -4.40 -25.69
C VAL A 293 -15.03 -4.40 -26.07
N VAL A 294 -15.92 -4.70 -25.13
CA VAL A 294 -17.38 -4.74 -25.35
C VAL A 294 -17.90 -3.39 -25.84
N ALA A 295 -17.57 -2.30 -25.14
CA ALA A 295 -18.01 -0.97 -25.54
C ALA A 295 -17.40 -0.50 -26.86
N HIS A 296 -16.18 -0.94 -27.19
CA HIS A 296 -15.53 -0.58 -28.46
C HIS A 296 -16.14 -1.34 -29.65
N ARG A 297 -16.32 -2.66 -29.53
CA ARG A 297 -16.91 -3.49 -30.59
C ARG A 297 -18.35 -3.09 -30.90
N MET A 298 -19.16 -2.80 -29.87
CA MET A 298 -20.54 -2.33 -30.06
C MET A 298 -20.61 -1.03 -30.89
N LEU A 299 -19.63 -0.12 -30.74
CA LEU A 299 -19.55 1.11 -31.53
C LEU A 299 -19.09 0.87 -32.97
N VAL A 300 -18.19 -0.09 -33.18
CA VAL A 300 -17.71 -0.45 -34.52
C VAL A 300 -18.86 -1.06 -35.32
N GLU A 301 -19.59 -2.01 -34.74
CA GLU A 301 -20.74 -2.64 -35.41
C GLU A 301 -21.87 -1.66 -35.71
N LEU A 302 -22.15 -0.72 -34.79
CA LEU A 302 -23.09 0.37 -35.04
C LEU A 302 -22.65 1.35 -36.13
N ALA A 303 -21.34 1.44 -36.39
CA ALA A 303 -20.80 2.26 -37.48
C ALA A 303 -20.88 1.48 -38.80
N ASP A 304 -20.54 0.19 -38.78
CA ASP A 304 -20.60 -0.70 -39.95
C ASP A 304 -22.04 -0.95 -40.41
N SER A 305 -23.01 -1.00 -39.50
CA SER A 305 -24.44 -1.15 -39.86
C SER A 305 -25.05 0.07 -40.55
N LYS A 306 -24.35 1.21 -40.54
CA LYS A 306 -24.78 2.47 -41.17
C LYS A 306 -24.07 2.76 -42.49
N ALA A 307 -23.08 1.95 -42.88
CA ALA A 307 -22.33 2.07 -44.13
C ALA A 307 -23.00 1.24 -45.23
#